data_AF-A0A068YDC5-F1
#
_entry.id   AF-A0A068YDC5-F1
#
_cell.length_a   1.000
_cell.length_b   1.000
_cell.length_c   1.000
_cell.angle_alpha   90.00
_cell.angle_beta   90.00
_cell.angle_gamma   90.00
#
_symmetry.space_group_name_H-M   'P 1'
#
loop_
_entity.id
_entity.type
_entity.pdbx_description
1 polymer ?
#
loop_
_entity_poly.entity_id
_entity_poly.type
_entity_poly.pdbx_seq_one_letter_code
_entity_poly.pdbx_strand_id
1 'polypeptide(L)'
;MRSLHSAEISSASNIGVRMKDLSERIQEEIANELKSKNIEKVEPTDYRSTTAVDFHRTSTLPQSKSGNWSVLDLWDEEPATFWTDNYSVVTGITQRSAGVKPFRKCSNFSRSIGRKMDAN
;
A
#
# COMPACT_ATOMS: atom_id res chain seq x y z
N MET A 1 -49.92 69.24 4.79
CA MET A 1 -49.30 68.98 3.48
C MET A 1 -48.19 70.00 3.21
N ARG A 2 -46.93 69.56 3.19
CA ARG A 2 -45.84 70.15 2.40
C ARG A 2 -44.75 69.08 2.28
N SER A 3 -44.43 68.79 1.03
CA SER A 3 -43.59 67.72 0.52
C SER A 3 -42.25 68.30 0.06
N LEU A 4 -41.28 67.40 -0.16
CA LEU A 4 -40.02 67.54 -0.92
C LEU A 4 -38.86 68.18 -0.12
N HIS A 5 -37.62 67.69 -0.19
CA HIS A 5 -36.93 67.02 -1.28
C HIS A 5 -35.96 65.95 -0.78
N SER A 6 -36.07 64.74 -1.31
CA SER A 6 -34.97 63.79 -1.41
C SER A 6 -33.88 64.41 -2.29
N ALA A 7 -32.68 64.59 -1.75
CA ALA A 7 -31.52 64.93 -2.56
C ALA A 7 -31.11 63.68 -3.35
N GLU A 8 -31.66 63.57 -4.56
CA GLU A 8 -31.12 62.71 -5.61
C GLU A 8 -29.68 63.17 -5.88
N ILE A 9 -28.70 62.37 -5.43
CA ILE A 9 -27.31 62.52 -5.85
C ILE A 9 -27.26 62.02 -7.29
N SER A 10 -27.49 62.94 -8.22
CA SER A 10 -27.43 62.67 -9.65
C SER A 10 -25.99 62.34 -10.03
N SER A 11 -25.83 61.14 -10.60
CA SER A 11 -24.58 60.61 -11.12
C SER A 11 -24.20 61.33 -12.41
N ALA A 12 -23.35 62.35 -12.31
CA ALA A 12 -22.61 62.89 -13.46
C ALA A 12 -21.15 63.06 -13.06
N SER A 13 -20.30 62.11 -13.45
CA SER A 13 -18.89 62.09 -13.10
C SER A 13 -18.12 63.18 -13.86
N ASN A 14 -17.96 64.36 -13.25
CA ASN A 14 -16.99 65.37 -13.68
C ASN A 14 -15.56 64.98 -13.24
N ILE A 15 -15.17 63.74 -13.49
CA ILE A 15 -13.85 63.21 -13.15
C ILE A 15 -13.03 63.23 -14.43
N GLY A 16 -12.07 64.14 -14.51
CA GLY A 16 -11.15 64.20 -15.65
C GLY A 16 -10.43 62.86 -15.83
N VAL A 17 -10.10 62.50 -17.08
CA VAL A 17 -9.53 61.19 -17.48
C VAL A 17 -8.41 60.73 -16.54
N ARG A 18 -7.48 61.63 -16.19
CA ARG A 18 -6.38 61.34 -15.25
C ARG A 18 -6.81 60.92 -13.85
N MET A 19 -7.88 61.51 -13.32
CA MET A 19 -8.41 61.15 -12.00
C MET A 19 -9.15 59.82 -12.04
N LYS A 20 -9.78 59.48 -13.18
CA LYS A 20 -10.42 58.17 -13.37
C LYS A 20 -9.37 57.05 -13.37
N ASP A 21 -8.30 57.21 -14.14
CA ASP A 21 -7.19 56.25 -14.19
C ASP A 21 -6.52 56.06 -12.82
N LEU A 22 -6.36 57.16 -12.06
CA LEU A 22 -5.83 57.09 -10.69
C LEU A 22 -6.79 56.36 -9.76
N SER A 23 -8.10 56.63 -9.84
CA SER A 23 -9.09 55.96 -9.00
C SER A 23 -9.17 54.46 -9.27
N GLU A 24 -9.04 54.05 -10.53
CA GLU A 24 -9.05 52.65 -10.93
C GLU A 24 -7.81 51.91 -10.39
N ARG A 25 -6.61 52.50 -10.52
CA ARG A 25 -5.39 51.92 -9.95
C ARG A 25 -5.46 51.78 -8.42
N ILE A 26 -5.98 52.79 -7.74
CA ILE A 26 -6.14 52.74 -6.27
C ILE A 26 -7.12 51.62 -5.89
N GLN A 27 -8.22 51.45 -6.64
CA GLN A 27 -9.17 50.37 -6.39
C GLN A 27 -8.56 48.98 -6.62
N GLU A 28 -7.77 48.81 -7.67
CA GLU A 28 -7.04 47.57 -7.93
C GLU A 28 -6.02 47.25 -6.83
N GLU A 29 -5.27 48.25 -6.38
CA GLU A 29 -4.28 48.09 -5.31
C GLU A 29 -4.93 47.70 -3.98
N ILE A 30 -6.03 48.36 -3.60
CA ILE A 30 -6.82 48.01 -2.41
C ILE A 30 -7.39 46.59 -2.54
N ALA A 31 -7.91 46.20 -3.71
CA ALA A 31 -8.44 44.86 -3.93
C ALA A 31 -7.35 43.79 -3.81
N ASN A 32 -6.13 44.07 -4.28
CA ASN A 32 -4.99 43.17 -4.19
C ASN A 32 -4.45 43.06 -2.75
N GLU A 33 -4.43 44.16 -2.01
CA GLU A 33 -4.08 44.14 -0.58
C GLU A 33 -5.11 43.37 0.25
N LEU A 34 -6.41 43.53 -0.03
CA LEU A 34 -7.45 42.78 0.67
C LEU A 34 -7.38 41.29 0.36
N LYS A 35 -7.14 40.92 -0.91
CA LYS A 35 -6.95 39.51 -1.29
C LYS A 35 -5.73 38.87 -0.62
N SER A 36 -4.63 39.61 -0.48
CA SER A 36 -3.41 39.10 0.16
C SER A 36 -3.50 39.05 1.69
N LYS A 37 -4.21 40.01 2.31
CA LYS A 37 -4.47 40.03 3.76
C LYS A 37 -5.53 39.01 4.19
N ASN A 38 -6.44 38.63 3.28
CA ASN A 38 -7.52 37.66 3.53
C ASN A 38 -7.17 36.25 3.02
N ILE A 39 -5.88 35.94 2.85
CA ILE A 39 -5.43 34.55 2.87
C ILE A 39 -5.41 34.15 4.35
N GLU A 40 -6.60 33.96 4.90
CA GLU A 40 -6.75 33.19 6.14
C GLU A 40 -5.99 31.89 5.87
N LYS A 41 -4.98 31.58 6.68
CA LYS A 41 -4.24 30.32 6.55
C LYS A 41 -5.23 29.21 6.89
N VAL A 42 -5.96 28.76 5.88
CA VAL A 42 -6.81 27.59 5.97
C VAL A 42 -5.85 26.43 6.12
N GLU A 43 -5.70 25.96 7.36
CA GLU A 43 -5.01 24.72 7.60
C GLU A 43 -5.69 23.64 6.76
N PRO A 44 -4.92 22.85 5.99
CA PRO A 44 -5.51 21.82 5.15
C PRO A 44 -6.23 20.81 6.05
N THR A 45 -7.51 20.59 5.79
CA THR A 45 -8.29 19.59 6.51
C THR A 45 -7.72 18.20 6.21
N ASP A 46 -7.19 17.54 7.24
CA ASP A 46 -6.82 16.13 7.14
C ASP A 46 -8.07 15.26 7.29
N TYR A 47 -8.36 14.46 6.27
CA TYR A 47 -9.50 13.54 6.25
C TYR A 47 -9.13 12.14 6.77
N ARG A 48 -7.88 11.92 7.16
CA ARG A 48 -7.42 10.63 7.68
C ARG A 48 -7.89 10.44 9.12
N SER A 49 -8.20 9.19 9.46
CA SER A 49 -8.44 8.81 10.85
C SER A 49 -7.12 8.77 11.62
N THR A 50 -7.20 8.98 12.94
CA THR A 50 -6.05 8.85 13.85
C THR A 50 -5.35 7.50 13.69
N THR A 51 -6.13 6.42 13.54
CA THR A 51 -5.57 5.08 13.31
C THR A 51 -4.72 4.98 12.04
N ALA A 52 -5.13 5.63 10.94
CA ALA A 52 -4.39 5.59 9.68
C ALA A 52 -3.09 6.42 9.74
N VAL A 53 -3.07 7.47 10.58
CA VAL A 53 -1.89 8.29 10.83
C VAL A 53 -0.92 7.56 11.76
N ASP A 54 -1.41 6.99 12.85
CA ASP A 54 -0.57 6.38 13.89
C ASP A 54 -0.05 4.99 13.51
N PHE A 55 -0.84 4.20 12.78
CA PHE A 55 -0.53 2.81 12.44
C PHE A 55 -0.27 2.64 10.93
N HIS A 56 0.74 3.34 10.43
CA HIS A 56 1.24 3.13 9.07
C HIS A 56 2.50 2.25 9.06
N ARG A 57 2.61 1.37 8.06
CA ARG A 57 3.80 0.54 7.86
C ARG A 57 4.94 1.41 7.33
N THR A 58 5.98 1.62 8.12
CA THR A 58 7.23 2.23 7.64
C THR A 58 7.86 1.33 6.57
N SER A 59 8.28 1.92 5.46
CA SER A 59 8.71 1.21 4.24
C SER A 59 9.97 0.35 4.40
N THR A 60 10.64 0.41 5.56
CA THR A 60 11.77 -0.44 5.88
C THR A 60 11.29 -1.71 6.56
N LEU A 61 10.56 -2.53 5.80
CA LEU A 61 10.65 -3.96 6.06
C LEU A 61 12.11 -4.37 5.81
N PRO A 62 12.76 -5.14 6.69
CA PRO A 62 13.87 -5.93 6.21
C PRO A 62 13.33 -6.68 4.99
N GLN A 63 14.03 -6.61 3.85
CA GLN A 63 13.75 -7.53 2.76
C GLN A 63 13.81 -8.92 3.39
N SER A 64 12.64 -9.46 3.75
CA SER A 64 12.49 -10.88 3.94
C SER A 64 13.00 -11.40 2.63
N LYS A 65 14.16 -12.06 2.65
CA LYS A 65 14.54 -12.92 1.54
C LYS A 65 13.35 -13.85 1.48
N SER A 66 12.44 -13.55 0.56
CA SER A 66 11.36 -14.44 0.26
C SER A 66 12.10 -15.60 -0.36
N GLY A 67 12.52 -16.53 0.49
CA GLY A 67 12.57 -17.93 0.12
C GLY A 67 11.14 -18.23 -0.25
N ASN A 68 10.76 -17.83 -1.46
CA ASN A 68 9.62 -18.39 -2.16
C ASN A 68 10.09 -19.82 -2.42
N TRP A 69 10.07 -20.65 -1.38
CA TRP A 69 10.03 -22.08 -1.54
C TRP A 69 8.80 -22.27 -2.41
N SER A 70 9.04 -22.55 -3.68
CA SER A 70 7.96 -22.88 -4.58
C SER A 70 7.23 -24.07 -3.97
N VAL A 71 5.94 -24.22 -4.25
CA VAL A 71 5.19 -25.40 -3.78
C VAL A 71 5.90 -26.71 -4.23
N LEU A 72 6.69 -26.64 -5.31
CA LEU A 72 7.54 -27.71 -5.80
C LEU A 72 8.74 -27.98 -4.86
N ASP A 73 9.38 -26.96 -4.31
CA ASP A 73 10.50 -27.15 -3.36
C ASP A 73 10.03 -27.81 -2.06
N LEU A 74 8.78 -27.54 -1.64
CA LEU A 74 8.16 -28.20 -0.49
C LEU A 74 7.82 -29.68 -0.70
N TRP A 75 7.77 -30.17 -1.95
CA TRP A 75 7.46 -31.58 -2.24
C TRP A 75 8.64 -32.52 -2.01
N ASP A 76 9.84 -31.97 -2.11
CA ASP A 76 11.11 -32.66 -1.90
C ASP A 76 11.60 -32.54 -0.46
N GLU A 77 11.02 -31.67 0.36
CA GLU A 77 11.32 -31.58 1.78
C GLU A 77 10.55 -32.63 2.59
N GLU A 78 11.20 -33.20 3.60
CA GLU A 78 10.58 -34.13 4.54
C GLU A 78 10.34 -33.47 5.91
N PRO A 79 9.24 -33.82 6.60
CA PRO A 79 9.02 -33.33 7.95
C PRO A 79 10.05 -33.93 8.91
N ALA A 80 10.72 -33.07 9.68
CA ALA A 80 11.55 -33.50 10.79
C ALA A 80 10.68 -34.15 11.87
N THR A 81 10.82 -35.47 12.03
CA THR A 81 10.08 -36.29 12.98
C THR A 81 11.03 -37.24 13.69
N PHE A 82 10.58 -37.79 14.82
CA PHE A 82 11.31 -38.85 15.53
C PHE A 82 11.77 -39.97 14.59
N TRP A 83 10.95 -40.36 13.61
CA TRP A 83 11.25 -41.44 12.69
C TRP A 83 12.32 -41.08 11.65
N THR A 84 12.27 -39.87 11.09
CA THR A 84 13.29 -39.42 10.13
C THR A 84 14.65 -39.27 10.81
N ASP A 85 14.67 -38.76 12.05
CA ASP A 85 15.90 -38.53 12.80
C ASP A 85 16.59 -39.84 13.23
N ASN A 86 15.81 -40.89 13.48
CA ASN A 86 16.29 -42.18 13.94
C ASN A 86 16.32 -43.25 12.84
N TYR A 87 16.17 -42.87 11.57
CA TYR A 87 16.00 -43.82 10.45
C TYR A 87 17.10 -44.89 10.38
N SER A 88 18.35 -44.53 10.67
CA SER A 88 19.50 -45.44 10.65
C SER A 88 19.51 -46.46 11.78
N VAL A 89 18.84 -46.16 12.90
CA VAL A 89 18.84 -46.97 14.13
C VAL A 89 17.57 -47.83 14.24
N VAL A 90 16.46 -47.39 13.64
CA VAL A 90 15.19 -48.12 13.69
C VAL A 90 15.29 -49.45 12.92
N THR A 91 15.03 -50.55 13.61
CA THR A 91 14.97 -51.90 13.04
C THR A 91 13.55 -52.29 12.62
N GLY A 92 13.42 -53.24 11.68
CA GLY A 92 12.11 -53.74 11.23
C GLY A 92 11.48 -52.96 10.08
N ILE A 93 12.20 -51.98 9.54
CA ILE A 93 11.83 -51.23 8.34
C ILE A 93 12.72 -51.63 7.16
N THR A 94 12.25 -51.41 5.94
CA THR A 94 13.09 -51.56 4.75
C THR A 94 13.97 -50.33 4.58
N GLN A 95 15.27 -50.49 4.80
CA GLN A 95 16.26 -49.43 4.56
C GLN A 95 16.45 -49.22 3.05
N ARG A 96 16.53 -47.95 2.63
CA ARG A 96 16.74 -47.54 1.24
C ARG A 96 18.07 -46.82 1.12
N SER A 97 18.83 -47.12 0.07
CA SER A 97 20.11 -46.48 -0.23
C SER A 97 19.98 -45.13 -0.95
N ALA A 98 18.82 -44.83 -1.53
CA ALA A 98 18.63 -43.64 -2.37
C ALA A 98 17.22 -43.03 -2.30
N GLY A 99 17.17 -41.69 -2.40
CA GLY A 99 15.95 -40.89 -2.50
C GLY A 99 15.56 -40.23 -1.18
N VAL A 100 14.81 -39.13 -1.29
CA VAL A 100 14.48 -38.24 -0.18
C VAL A 100 13.51 -38.87 0.83
N LYS A 101 12.81 -39.95 0.44
CA LYS A 101 11.74 -40.58 1.25
C LYS A 101 12.16 -41.90 1.92
N PRO A 102 12.42 -41.94 3.25
CA PRO A 102 12.97 -43.08 3.98
C PRO A 102 11.95 -44.20 4.20
N PHE A 103 10.67 -43.87 4.42
CA PHE A 103 9.61 -44.85 4.77
C PHE A 103 8.72 -45.27 3.60
N ARG A 104 9.23 -45.20 2.37
CA ARG A 104 8.48 -45.63 1.19
C ARG A 104 8.35 -47.16 1.16
N LYS A 105 7.13 -47.66 0.91
CA LYS A 105 6.88 -49.10 0.69
C LYS A 105 7.80 -49.63 -0.41
N CYS A 106 8.59 -50.64 -0.07
CA CYS A 106 9.35 -51.45 -1.02
C CYS A 106 8.76 -52.86 -1.02
N SER A 107 8.35 -53.34 -2.20
CA SER A 107 7.79 -54.67 -2.36
C SER A 107 8.70 -55.60 -3.16
N ASN A 108 9.97 -55.24 -3.36
CA ASN A 108 10.88 -56.01 -4.21
C ASN A 108 11.02 -57.47 -3.75
N PHE A 109 11.02 -57.72 -2.44
CA PHE A 109 11.06 -59.06 -1.88
C PHE A 109 9.71 -59.80 -1.93
N SER A 110 8.60 -59.10 -1.66
CA SER A 110 7.27 -59.70 -1.55
C SER A 110 6.46 -59.73 -2.86
N ARG A 111 7.05 -59.25 -3.96
CA ARG A 111 6.41 -59.22 -5.28
C ARG A 111 6.27 -60.63 -5.85
N SER A 112 5.13 -60.94 -6.43
CA SER A 112 4.89 -62.23 -7.08
C SER A 112 5.79 -62.43 -8.31
N ILE A 113 6.24 -63.66 -8.52
CA ILE A 113 7.17 -64.05 -9.60
C ILE A 113 6.67 -63.65 -11.01
N GLY A 114 5.35 -63.61 -11.21
CA GLY A 114 4.75 -63.22 -12.50
C GLY A 114 4.81 -61.73 -12.83
N ARG A 115 5.16 -60.87 -11.87
CA ARG A 115 5.13 -59.41 -12.06
C ARG A 115 6.55 -58.90 -12.34
N LYS A 116 6.96 -58.78 -13.60
CA LYS A 116 8.27 -58.19 -13.96
C LYS A 116 8.33 -56.70 -13.62
N MET A 117 9.46 -56.20 -13.12
CA MET A 117 9.75 -54.77 -13.09
C MET A 117 10.00 -54.35 -14.54
N ASP A 118 9.16 -53.48 -15.09
CA ASP A 118 9.50 -52.78 -16.32
C ASP A 118 10.67 -51.86 -15.96
N ALA A 119 11.83 -52.11 -16.57
CA ALA A 119 13.00 -51.29 -16.40
C ALA A 119 12.74 -49.97 -17.14
N ASN A 120 12.52 -48.90 -16.38
CA ASN A 120 12.58 -47.51 -16.86
C ASN A 120 13.97 -46.97 -16.62
#